data_AF-A0A7C8VF61-F1
#
_entry.id   AF-A0A7C8VF61-F1
#
_cell.length_a   1.000
_cell.length_b   1.000
_cell.length_c   1.000
_cell.angle_alpha   90.00
_cell.angle_beta   90.00
_cell.angle_gamma   90.00
#
_symmetry.space_group_name_H-M   'P 1'
#
loop_
_entity.id
_entity.type
_entity.pdbx_description
1 polymer ?
#
loop_
_entity_poly.entity_id
_entity_poly.type
_entity_poly.pdbx_seq_one_letter_code
_entity_poly.pdbx_strand_id
1 'polypeptide(L)'
;MKAATEEEYLALVKESLADEGRSRWTISTWVKEKLQDEGKYLGLIHDKRIKAVLRQGIESGDLVRPNGPLGYIYLSTDPSISSK
;
A
#
# COMPACT_ATOMS: atom_id res chain seq x y z
N MET A 1 -8.59 -15.67 15.42
CA MET A 1 -8.34 -14.41 14.68
C MET A 1 -8.20 -14.75 13.21
N LYS A 2 -8.86 -14.02 12.31
CA LYS A 2 -8.74 -14.23 10.86
C LYS A 2 -7.61 -13.33 10.35
N ALA A 3 -6.67 -13.92 9.62
CA ALA A 3 -5.62 -13.19 8.92
C ALA A 3 -6.23 -12.20 7.93
N ALA A 4 -5.64 -11.01 7.78
CA ALA A 4 -6.05 -10.09 6.72
C ALA A 4 -5.87 -10.74 5.33
N THR A 5 -6.78 -10.50 4.38
CA THR A 5 -6.69 -10.99 3.00
C THR A 5 -5.84 -10.07 2.12
N GLU A 6 -5.56 -10.46 0.88
CA GLU A 6 -4.83 -9.58 -0.06
C GLU A 6 -5.64 -8.33 -0.40
N GLU A 7 -6.95 -8.46 -0.51
CA GLU A 7 -7.88 -7.35 -0.75
C GLU A 7 -7.90 -6.37 0.44
N GLU A 8 -7.90 -6.89 1.68
CA GLU A 8 -7.79 -6.05 2.88
C GLU A 8 -6.45 -5.30 2.92
N TYR A 9 -5.34 -5.96 2.56
CA TYR A 9 -4.04 -5.29 2.44
C TYR A 9 -4.06 -4.19 1.36
N LEU A 10 -4.67 -4.45 0.19
CA LEU A 10 -4.78 -3.43 -0.87
C LEU A 10 -5.64 -2.24 -0.43
N ALA A 11 -6.75 -2.49 0.25
CA ALA A 11 -7.60 -1.44 0.80
C ALA A 11 -6.83 -0.55 1.78
N LEU A 12 -6.10 -1.15 2.73
CA LEU A 12 -5.27 -0.40 3.69
C LEU A 12 -4.13 0.35 3.01
N VAL A 13 -3.51 -0.22 1.96
CA VAL A 13 -2.51 0.49 1.16
C VAL A 13 -3.14 1.72 0.50
N LYS A 14 -4.31 1.60 -0.12
CA LYS A 14 -5.01 2.72 -0.76
C LYS A 14 -5.41 3.78 0.26
N GLU A 15 -5.92 3.38 1.42
CA GLU A 15 -6.25 4.29 2.53
C GLU A 15 -5.01 5.05 3.02
N SER A 16 -3.86 4.37 3.13
CA SER A 16 -2.60 5.03 3.50
C SER A 16 -2.15 6.10 2.50
N LEU A 17 -2.66 6.07 1.26
CA LEU A 17 -2.31 6.96 0.16
C LEU A 17 -3.40 7.99 -0.17
N ALA A 18 -4.45 8.10 0.65
CA ALA A 18 -5.61 8.93 0.35
C ALA A 18 -5.29 10.42 0.19
N ASP A 19 -4.35 10.94 0.99
CA ASP A 19 -4.02 12.38 1.02
C ASP A 19 -2.78 12.73 0.18
N GLU A 20 -1.81 11.82 0.10
CA GLU A 20 -0.52 12.06 -0.56
C GLU A 20 0.18 10.73 -0.90
N GLY A 21 1.11 10.80 -1.84
CA GLY A 21 2.03 9.70 -2.10
C GLY A 21 2.95 9.41 -0.91
N ARG A 22 3.32 8.15 -0.72
CA ARG A 22 4.20 7.71 0.38
C ARG A 22 5.29 6.75 -0.06
N SER A 23 6.37 6.70 0.71
CA SER A 23 7.40 5.68 0.54
C SER A 23 6.85 4.29 0.92
N ARG A 24 7.41 3.22 0.35
CA ARG A 24 7.05 1.83 0.74
C ARG A 24 7.18 1.60 2.25
N TRP A 25 8.21 2.19 2.87
CA TRP A 25 8.43 2.02 4.31
C TRP A 25 7.30 2.65 5.11
N THR A 26 6.90 3.88 4.77
CA THR A 26 5.79 4.58 5.43
C THR A 26 4.47 3.82 5.28
N ILE A 27 4.17 3.34 4.07
CA ILE A 27 2.99 2.50 3.80
C ILE A 27 3.03 1.24 4.67
N SER A 28 4.17 0.54 4.69
CA SER A 28 4.33 -0.70 5.45
C SER A 28 4.12 -0.50 6.96
N THR A 29 4.66 0.58 7.52
CA THR A 29 4.49 0.92 8.94
C THR A 29 3.02 1.23 9.25
N TRP A 30 2.37 2.08 8.46
CA TRP A 30 0.97 2.45 8.68
C TRP A 30 0.04 1.24 8.59
N VAL A 31 0.20 0.40 7.56
CA VAL A 31 -0.62 -0.81 7.39
C VAL A 31 -0.38 -1.80 8.54
N LYS A 32 0.86 -1.90 9.04
CA LYS A 32 1.19 -2.72 10.20
C LYS A 32 0.42 -2.24 11.43
N GLU A 33 0.45 -0.94 11.74
CA GLU A 33 -0.23 -0.36 12.90
C GLU A 33 -1.73 -0.64 12.85
N LYS A 34 -2.39 -0.40 11.70
CA LYS A 34 -3.81 -0.73 11.51
C LYS A 34 -4.12 -2.21 11.72
N LEU A 35 -3.32 -3.10 11.15
CA LEU A 35 -3.51 -4.54 11.34
C LEU A 35 -3.26 -5.00 12.78
N GLN A 36 -2.38 -4.32 13.52
CA GLN A 36 -2.16 -4.60 14.94
C GLN A 36 -3.37 -4.18 15.77
N ASP A 37 -3.92 -2.99 15.51
CA ASP A 37 -5.13 -2.49 16.17
C ASP A 37 -6.34 -3.40 15.91
N GLU A 38 -6.44 -3.99 14.71
CA GLU A 38 -7.50 -4.95 14.35
C GLU A 38 -7.24 -6.39 14.83
N GLY A 39 -6.08 -6.68 15.43
CA GLY A 39 -5.70 -8.05 15.81
C GLY A 39 -5.52 -9.00 14.61
N LYS A 40 -5.20 -8.46 13.43
CA LYS A 40 -5.01 -9.19 12.16
C LYS A 40 -3.55 -9.24 11.68
N TYR A 41 -2.61 -8.64 12.42
CA TYR A 41 -1.21 -8.56 12.02
C TYR A 41 -0.51 -9.92 11.98
N LEU A 42 0.15 -10.24 10.86
CA LEU A 42 0.73 -11.57 10.58
C LEU A 42 2.26 -11.63 10.71
N GLY A 43 2.88 -10.63 11.34
CA GLY A 43 4.32 -10.63 11.65
C GLY A 43 5.20 -10.92 10.44
N LEU A 44 5.65 -12.17 10.33
CA LEU A 44 6.65 -12.67 9.38
C LEU A 44 6.27 -12.48 7.90
N ILE A 45 4.98 -12.49 7.55
CA ILE A 45 4.55 -12.41 6.14
C ILE A 45 4.17 -11.00 5.69
N HIS A 46 4.24 -10.02 6.60
CA HIS A 46 3.81 -8.64 6.34
C HIS A 46 4.55 -8.01 5.16
N ASP A 47 5.88 -8.02 5.20
CA ASP A 47 6.72 -7.41 4.16
C ASP A 47 6.50 -8.07 2.79
N LYS A 48 6.34 -9.41 2.77
CA LYS A 48 6.03 -10.16 1.54
C LYS A 48 4.69 -9.72 0.95
N ARG A 49 3.65 -9.57 1.78
CA ARG A 49 2.32 -9.16 1.34
C ARG A 49 2.29 -7.72 0.85
N ILE A 50 2.92 -6.79 1.57
CA ILE A 50 3.05 -5.40 1.13
C ILE A 50 3.72 -5.34 -0.25
N LYS A 51 4.83 -6.05 -0.46
CA LYS A 51 5.50 -6.09 -1.77
C LYS A 51 4.61 -6.65 -2.87
N ALA A 52 3.88 -7.73 -2.60
CA ALA A 52 2.98 -8.35 -3.57
C ALA A 52 1.83 -7.40 -3.96
N VAL A 53 1.16 -6.82 -2.97
CA VAL A 53 0.02 -5.92 -3.17
C VAL A 53 0.43 -4.63 -3.86
N LEU A 54 1.58 -4.06 -3.51
CA LEU A 54 2.11 -2.89 -4.23
C LEU A 54 2.43 -3.22 -5.69
N ARG A 55 2.98 -4.41 -5.96
CA ARG A 55 3.25 -4.84 -7.34
C ARG A 55 1.94 -4.98 -8.13
N GLN A 56 0.95 -5.67 -7.56
CA GLN A 56 -0.35 -5.88 -8.18
C GLN A 56 -1.10 -4.55 -8.40
N GLY A 57 -1.07 -3.63 -7.43
CA GLY A 57 -1.66 -2.31 -7.57
C GLY A 57 -1.03 -1.50 -8.69
N ILE A 58 0.29 -1.63 -8.91
CA ILE A 58 0.98 -0.99 -10.04
C ILE A 58 0.66 -1.68 -11.37
N GLU A 59 0.64 -3.02 -11.40
CA GLU A 59 0.32 -3.82 -12.60
C GLU A 59 -1.13 -3.59 -13.08
N SER A 60 -2.06 -3.34 -12.16
CA SER A 60 -3.48 -3.06 -12.46
C SER A 60 -3.77 -1.59 -12.78
N GLY A 61 -2.83 -0.68 -12.52
CA GLY A 61 -3.05 0.77 -12.69
C GLY A 61 -3.81 1.43 -11.53
N ASP A 62 -4.04 0.73 -10.42
CA ASP A 62 -4.60 1.31 -9.19
C ASP A 62 -3.60 2.23 -8.47
N LEU A 63 -2.31 1.90 -8.58
CA LEU A 63 -1.20 2.61 -7.96
C LEU A 63 -0.20 3.01 -9.04
N VAL A 64 0.50 4.12 -8.79
CA VAL A 64 1.55 4.62 -9.68
C VAL A 64 2.81 4.92 -8.90
N ARG A 65 3.96 4.74 -9.57
CA ARG A 65 5.29 4.98 -8.99
C ARG A 65 6.17 5.68 -10.04
N PRO A 66 6.01 7.00 -10.20
CA PRO A 66 6.62 7.75 -11.30
C PRO A 66 8.16 7.83 -11.21
N ASN A 67 8.71 7.76 -10.00
CA ASN A 67 10.13 7.99 -9.74
C ASN A 67 10.95 6.68 -9.62
N GLY A 68 10.49 5.59 -10.25
CA GLY A 68 11.18 4.30 -10.26
C GLY A 68 11.09 3.52 -8.94
N PRO A 69 11.82 2.39 -8.79
CA PRO A 69 11.60 1.40 -7.72
C PRO A 69 11.72 1.93 -6.28
N LEU A 70 12.55 2.95 -6.07
CA LEU A 70 12.79 3.62 -4.78
C LEU A 70 11.90 4.86 -4.57
N GLY A 71 11.07 5.19 -5.55
CA GLY A 71 10.18 6.34 -5.53
C GLY A 71 8.98 6.18 -4.61
N TYR A 72 8.31 7.31 -4.40
CA TYR A 72 7.01 7.36 -3.75
C TYR A 72 5.95 6.66 -4.61
N ILE A 73 4.99 6.04 -3.92
CA ILE A 73 3.83 5.38 -4.50
C ILE A 73 2.63 6.28 -4.25
N TYR A 74 1.76 6.42 -5.24
CA TYR A 74 0.58 7.27 -5.22
C TYR A 74 -0.64 6.46 -5.67
N LEU A 75 -1.83 6.93 -5.32
CA LEU A 75 -3.05 6.49 -6.02
C LEU A 75 -2.99 6.97 -7.48
N SER A 76 -3.48 6.17 -8.41
CA SER A 76 -3.55 6.60 -9.83
C SER A 76 -4.49 7.78 -10.04
N THR A 77 -5.48 7.94 -9.16
CA THR A 77 -6.42 9.06 -9.12
C THR A 77 -5.87 10.29 -8.41
N ASP A 78 -4.62 10.26 -7.91
CA ASP A 78 -4.03 11.40 -7.24
C ASP A 78 -3.91 12.58 -8.24
N PRO A 79 -4.50 13.75 -7.94
CA PRO A 79 -4.52 14.90 -8.85
C PRO A 79 -3.12 15.43 -9.19
N SER A 80 -2.13 15.20 -8.31
CA SER A 80 -0.73 15.56 -8.54
C SER A 80 -0.07 14.70 -9.62
N ILE A 81 -0.60 13.51 -9.88
CA ILE A 81 -0.11 12.57 -10.91
C ILE A 81 -0.99 12.59 -12.16
N SER A 82 -2.31 12.73 -12.00
CA SER A 82 -3.29 12.74 -13.12
C SER A 82 -3.20 13.96 -14.03
N SER A 83 -2.42 14.99 -13.66
CA SER A 83 -2.24 16.23 -14.44
C SER A 83 -1.04 16.20 -15.40
N LYS A 84 -0.45 15.02 -15.68
CA LYS A 84 0.66 14.86 -16.63
C LYS A 84 0.29 14.05 -17.86
#